data_AF-A0A915ALI2-F1
#
_entry.id   AF-A0A915ALI2-F1
#
_cell.length_a   1.000
_cell.length_b   1.000
_cell.length_c   1.000
_cell.angle_alpha   90.00
_cell.angle_beta   90.00
_cell.angle_gamma   90.00
#
_symmetry.space_group_name_H-M   'P 1'
#
loop_
_entity.id
_entity.type
_entity.pdbx_description
1 polymer ?
#
loop_
_entity_poly.entity_id
_entity_poly.type
_entity_poly.pdbx_seq_one_letter_code
_entity_poly.pdbx_strand_id
1 'polypeptide(L)'
;LEALRNFRALILQVEMKHASKHSSTLTKGPLSAEVKKVASEFITFINKAVTPYHAVEESAKLLKAAGFKELNEVDSWTIEPHQKFYLTKNRTAIFAFAVGGKYKPGNGFSIVAAHTDSPGLRIKPISKLSADNFLQ
;
A
#
# COMPACT_ATOMS: atom_id res chain seq x y z
N LEU A 1 -4.23 17.25 -19.72
CA LEU A 1 -3.64 17.82 -18.48
C LEU A 1 -4.66 17.98 -17.33
N GLU A 2 -5.97 17.80 -17.55
CA GLU A 2 -6.99 17.81 -16.48
C GLU A 2 -7.38 16.44 -15.90
N ALA A 3 -6.99 15.33 -16.55
CA ALA A 3 -7.37 13.99 -16.11
C ALA A 3 -6.66 13.49 -14.82
N LEU A 4 -5.64 14.21 -14.34
CA LEU A 4 -4.81 13.81 -13.19
C LEU A 4 -5.16 14.53 -11.87
N ARG A 5 -6.12 15.48 -11.88
CA ARG A 5 -6.48 16.26 -10.68
C ARG A 5 -7.45 15.57 -9.71
N ASN A 6 -8.07 14.45 -10.11
CA ASN A 6 -9.12 13.79 -9.32
C ASN A 6 -8.76 12.38 -8.79
N PHE A 7 -7.51 11.92 -8.90
CA PHE A 7 -7.12 10.62 -8.37
C PHE A 7 -6.80 10.69 -6.86
N ARG A 8 -7.85 10.63 -6.04
CA ARG A 8 -7.74 10.27 -4.62
C ARG A 8 -7.49 8.75 -4.52
N ALA A 9 -6.31 8.41 -3.97
CA ALA A 9 -5.89 7.13 -3.40
C ALA A 9 -6.37 5.83 -4.08
N LEU A 10 -5.47 5.17 -4.82
CA LEU A 10 -5.65 3.80 -5.33
C LEU A 10 -4.51 2.94 -4.75
N ILE A 11 -4.82 1.92 -3.95
CA ILE A 11 -3.84 0.93 -3.47
C ILE A 11 -4.36 -0.45 -3.88
N LEU A 12 -3.83 -1.05 -4.94
CA LEU A 12 -4.21 -2.41 -5.32
C LEU A 12 -3.62 -3.47 -4.38
N GLN A 13 -4.50 -4.36 -3.97
CA GLN A 13 -4.25 -5.61 -3.26
C GLN A 13 -3.42 -6.58 -4.12
N VAL A 14 -2.43 -7.22 -3.50
CA VAL A 14 -1.81 -8.44 -4.01
C VAL A 14 -2.84 -9.57 -3.91
N GLU A 15 -3.24 -10.13 -5.05
CA GLU A 15 -4.19 -11.24 -5.14
C GLU A 15 -3.56 -12.53 -4.58
N MET A 16 -3.94 -12.95 -3.37
CA MET A 16 -3.72 -14.32 -2.90
C MET A 16 -4.83 -15.21 -3.47
N LYS A 17 -4.48 -16.02 -4.47
CA LYS A 17 -5.34 -17.13 -4.92
C LYS A 17 -5.36 -18.19 -3.83
N HIS A 18 -6.51 -18.38 -3.18
CA HIS A 18 -7.22 -19.65 -2.93
C HIS A 18 -8.45 -19.34 -2.05
N ALA A 19 -9.64 -19.28 -2.64
CA ALA A 19 -10.90 -19.19 -1.91
C ALA A 19 -11.38 -20.61 -1.58
N SER A 20 -11.17 -21.06 -0.34
CA SER A 20 -11.89 -22.21 0.22
C SER A 20 -13.12 -21.68 0.98
N LYS A 21 -14.30 -22.19 0.61
CA LYS A 21 -15.57 -21.91 1.29
C LYS A 21 -15.49 -22.39 2.73
N HIS A 22 -15.72 -21.53 3.73
CA HIS A 22 -16.12 -22.03 5.05
C HIS A 22 -17.21 -21.19 5.72
N SER A 23 -18.25 -21.94 6.09
CA SER A 23 -19.44 -21.61 6.83
C SER A 23 -19.13 -20.96 8.18
N SER A 24 -19.99 -20.02 8.57
CA SER A 24 -19.93 -19.26 9.82
C SER A 24 -20.30 -20.12 11.03
N THR A 25 -19.31 -20.55 11.80
CA THR A 25 -19.46 -20.92 13.22
C THR A 25 -18.29 -20.33 14.00
N LEU A 26 -18.57 -19.29 14.80
CA LEU A 26 -17.59 -18.65 15.68
C LEU A 26 -17.34 -19.55 16.91
N THR A 27 -16.44 -20.52 16.78
CA THR A 27 -15.93 -21.29 17.91
C THR A 27 -14.65 -20.64 18.45
N LYS A 28 -14.63 -20.31 19.76
CA LYS A 28 -13.44 -19.83 20.51
C LYS A 28 -12.39 -20.95 20.68
N GLY A 29 -11.86 -21.47 19.57
CA GLY A 29 -10.68 -22.33 19.54
C GLY A 29 -9.40 -21.52 19.40
N PRO A 30 -8.21 -22.13 19.61
CA PRO A 30 -6.95 -21.48 19.29
C PRO A 30 -6.95 -21.07 17.80
N LEU A 31 -6.58 -19.82 17.52
CA LEU A 31 -6.44 -19.30 16.15
C LEU A 31 -5.60 -20.25 15.31
N SER A 32 -6.03 -20.51 14.08
CA SER A 32 -5.30 -21.36 13.15
C SER A 32 -3.87 -20.84 12.97
N ALA A 33 -2.92 -21.74 12.69
CA ALA A 33 -1.52 -21.39 12.47
C ALA A 33 -1.37 -20.33 11.34
N GLU A 34 -2.22 -20.42 10.32
CA GLU A 34 -2.28 -19.46 9.23
C GLU A 34 -2.68 -18.06 9.70
N VAL A 35 -3.73 -17.93 10.52
CA VAL A 35 -4.15 -16.62 11.04
C VAL A 35 -3.05 -16.00 11.92
N LYS A 36 -2.37 -16.81 12.74
CA LYS A 36 -1.23 -16.34 13.54
C LYS A 36 -0.06 -15.86 12.67
N LYS A 37 0.20 -16.54 11.55
CA LYS A 37 1.26 -16.16 10.59
C LYS A 37 0.95 -14.82 9.95
N VAL A 38 -0.26 -14.65 9.40
CA VAL A 38 -0.69 -13.40 8.77
C VAL A 38 -0.65 -12.23 9.76
N ALA A 39 -1.13 -12.44 11.00
CA ALA A 39 -1.07 -11.41 12.03
C ALA A 39 0.38 -11.02 12.38
N SER A 40 1.30 -11.98 12.45
CA SER A 40 2.72 -11.72 12.74
C SER A 40 3.42 -10.97 11.60
N GLU A 41 3.12 -11.33 10.35
CA GLU A 41 3.61 -10.61 9.16
C GLU A 41 3.09 -9.17 9.13
N PHE A 42 1.82 -8.97 9.47
CA PHE A 42 1.22 -7.64 9.57
C PHE A 42 1.83 -6.78 10.67
N ILE A 43 2.07 -7.34 11.87
CA ILE A 43 2.79 -6.65 12.95
C ILE A 43 4.19 -6.25 12.49
N THR A 44 4.89 -7.15 11.78
CA THR A 44 6.22 -6.87 11.22
C THR A 44 6.17 -5.70 10.23
N PHE A 45 5.13 -5.63 9.38
CA PHE A 45 4.93 -4.52 8.47
C PHE A 45 4.69 -3.20 9.22
N ILE A 46 3.77 -3.17 10.20
CA ILE A 46 3.47 -1.96 10.98
C ILE A 46 4.71 -1.45 11.72
N ASN A 47 5.50 -2.34 12.31
CA ASN A 47 6.73 -1.98 13.03
C ASN A 47 7.77 -1.29 12.13
N LYS A 48 7.74 -1.54 10.82
CA LYS A 48 8.57 -0.84 9.83
C LYS A 48 7.89 0.41 9.28
N ALA A 49 6.56 0.39 9.15
CA ALA A 49 5.75 1.45 8.56
C ALA A 49 5.45 2.63 9.52
N VAL A 50 6.46 3.14 10.24
CA VAL A 50 6.30 4.12 11.33
C VAL A 50 5.92 5.54 10.87
N THR A 51 6.07 5.84 9.58
CA THR A 51 5.55 7.07 8.96
C THR A 51 4.97 6.74 7.58
N PRO A 52 4.17 7.63 6.95
CA PRO A 52 3.66 7.39 5.60
C PRO A 52 4.76 7.11 4.57
N TYR A 53 5.95 7.69 4.76
CA TYR A 53 7.11 7.46 3.90
C TYR A 53 7.63 6.02 4.04
N HIS A 54 7.76 5.52 5.26
CA HIS A 54 8.19 4.13 5.50
C HIS A 54 7.12 3.12 5.09
N ALA A 55 5.83 3.45 5.24
CA ALA A 55 4.73 2.62 4.78
C ALA A 55 4.78 2.40 3.26
N VAL A 56 5.02 3.47 2.49
CA VAL A 56 5.22 3.39 1.03
C VAL A 56 6.48 2.61 0.68
N GLU A 57 7.58 2.85 1.39
CA GLU A 57 8.84 2.15 1.14
C GLU A 57 8.72 0.63 1.35
N GLU A 58 8.12 0.20 2.47
CA GLU A 58 7.91 -1.23 2.75
C GLU A 58 6.92 -1.85 1.76
N SER A 59 5.86 -1.12 1.39
CA SER A 59 4.92 -1.57 0.35
C SER A 59 5.61 -1.75 -1.01
N ALA A 60 6.48 -0.83 -1.40
CA ALA A 60 7.26 -0.94 -2.63
C ALA A 60 8.21 -2.15 -2.61
N LYS A 61 8.83 -2.46 -1.46
CA LYS A 61 9.67 -3.67 -1.30
C LYS A 61 8.84 -4.95 -1.51
N LEU A 62 7.65 -5.02 -0.90
CA LEU A 62 6.73 -6.15 -1.08
C LEU A 62 6.27 -6.30 -2.53
N LEU A 63 5.92 -5.20 -3.20
CA LEU A 63 5.51 -5.20 -4.60
C LEU A 63 6.65 -5.64 -5.53
N LYS A 64 7.87 -5.12 -5.31
CA LYS A 64 9.07 -5.55 -6.04
C LYS A 64 9.32 -7.05 -5.86
N ALA A 65 9.26 -7.56 -4.64
CA ALA A 65 9.39 -8.99 -4.36
C ALA A 65 8.29 -9.84 -5.03
N ALA A 66 7.09 -9.29 -5.21
CA ALA A 66 5.98 -9.92 -5.92
C ALA A 66 6.05 -9.78 -7.47
N GLY A 67 7.14 -9.22 -7.99
CA GLY A 67 7.41 -9.08 -9.42
C GLY A 67 6.74 -7.88 -10.09
N PHE A 68 6.32 -6.86 -9.33
CA PHE A 68 5.83 -5.61 -9.91
C PHE A 68 6.98 -4.73 -10.38
N LYS A 69 6.81 -4.09 -11.54
CA LYS A 69 7.76 -3.13 -12.12
C LYS A 69 7.46 -1.71 -11.63
N GLU A 70 8.48 -0.99 -11.20
CA GLU A 70 8.32 0.42 -10.83
C GLU A 70 8.18 1.29 -12.09
N LEU A 71 7.18 2.18 -12.08
CA LEU A 71 6.97 3.21 -13.08
C LEU A 71 7.32 4.57 -12.48
N ASN A 72 7.91 5.43 -13.31
CA ASN A 72 8.17 6.82 -12.97
C ASN A 72 7.04 7.71 -13.51
N GLU A 73 6.51 8.61 -12.68
CA GLU A 73 5.36 9.44 -13.03
C GLU A 73 5.58 10.36 -14.24
N VAL A 74 6.84 10.79 -14.47
CA VAL A 74 7.16 11.73 -15.55
C VAL A 74 7.40 11.07 -16.89
N ASP A 75 7.54 9.75 -16.93
CA ASP A 75 7.85 9.00 -18.14
C ASP A 75 6.59 8.59 -18.89
N SER A 76 6.68 8.41 -20.21
CA SER A 76 5.63 7.76 -20.98
C SER A 76 5.56 6.27 -20.61
N TRP A 77 4.34 5.76 -20.37
CA TRP A 77 4.14 4.38 -19.96
C TRP A 77 3.66 3.50 -21.12
N THR A 78 4.33 2.36 -21.29
CA THR A 78 3.83 1.25 -22.12
C THR A 78 3.23 0.20 -21.19
N ILE A 79 1.89 0.07 -21.22
CA ILE A 79 1.14 -0.84 -20.34
C ILE A 79 0.65 -2.03 -21.16
N GLU A 80 1.18 -3.21 -20.84
CA GLU A 80 0.86 -4.46 -21.56
C GLU A 80 0.03 -5.42 -20.70
N PRO A 81 -0.85 -6.25 -21.30
CA PRO A 81 -1.51 -7.36 -20.61
C PRO A 81 -0.51 -8.30 -19.93
N HIS A 82 -0.96 -8.96 -18.86
CA HIS A 82 -0.14 -9.87 -18.04
C HIS A 82 1.03 -9.23 -17.28
N GLN A 83 1.22 -7.91 -17.38
CA GLN A 83 2.23 -7.18 -16.61
C GLN A 83 1.66 -6.61 -15.31
N LYS A 84 2.55 -6.33 -14.34
CA LYS A 84 2.22 -5.72 -13.06
C LYS A 84 3.14 -4.53 -12.82
N PHE A 85 2.58 -3.43 -12.37
CA PHE A 85 3.27 -2.16 -12.23
C PHE A 85 2.93 -1.49 -10.92
N TYR A 86 3.83 -0.66 -10.41
CA TYR A 86 3.50 0.27 -9.35
C TYR A 86 4.24 1.59 -9.52
N LEU A 87 3.72 2.66 -8.94
CA LEU A 87 4.39 3.95 -8.85
C LEU A 87 4.19 4.55 -7.47
N THR A 88 5.01 5.54 -7.13
CA THR A 88 4.85 6.32 -5.90
C THR A 88 4.63 7.79 -6.23
N LYS A 89 3.82 8.47 -5.41
CA LYS A 89 3.60 9.92 -5.49
C LYS A 89 4.06 10.57 -4.20
N ASN A 90 4.91 11.59 -4.31
CA ASN A 90 5.47 12.34 -3.17
C ASN A 90 6.11 11.44 -2.09
N ARG A 91 6.48 10.20 -2.44
CA ARG A 91 6.94 9.14 -1.52
C ARG A 91 6.00 8.80 -0.36
N THR A 92 4.74 9.26 -0.40
CA THR A 92 3.75 9.08 0.68
C THR A 92 2.48 8.40 0.22
N ALA A 93 2.25 8.33 -1.09
CA ALA A 93 1.24 7.48 -1.70
C ALA A 93 1.89 6.46 -2.65
N ILE A 94 1.28 5.29 -2.76
CA ILE A 94 1.71 4.21 -3.65
C ILE A 94 0.50 3.69 -4.42
N PHE A 95 0.69 3.44 -5.71
CA PHE A 95 -0.33 2.93 -6.61
C PHE A 95 0.25 1.68 -7.27
N ALA A 96 -0.30 0.51 -6.99
CA ALA A 96 0.03 -0.72 -7.70
C ALA A 96 -1.09 -1.04 -8.68
N PHE A 97 -0.85 -1.81 -9.74
CA PHE A 97 -1.89 -2.40 -10.59
C PHE A 97 -1.36 -3.62 -11.36
N ALA A 98 -2.24 -4.57 -11.63
CA ALA A 98 -1.97 -5.75 -12.47
C ALA A 98 -2.90 -5.76 -13.66
N VAL A 99 -2.35 -5.91 -14.86
CA VAL A 99 -3.12 -5.85 -16.11
C VAL A 99 -3.61 -7.25 -16.46
N GLY A 100 -4.93 -7.43 -16.45
CA GLY A 100 -5.55 -8.70 -16.81
C GLY A 100 -5.22 -9.11 -18.25
N GLY A 101 -5.04 -10.42 -18.50
CA GLY A 101 -4.61 -10.91 -19.80
C GLY A 101 -5.56 -10.60 -20.98
N LYS A 102 -6.85 -10.40 -20.69
CA LYS A 102 -7.89 -10.03 -21.67
C LYS A 102 -8.25 -8.55 -21.62
N TYR A 103 -7.48 -7.74 -20.90
CA TYR A 103 -7.74 -6.32 -20.79
C TYR A 103 -7.63 -5.65 -22.17
N LYS A 104 -8.58 -4.77 -22.45
CA LYS A 104 -8.58 -3.85 -23.60
C LYS A 104 -8.94 -2.46 -23.10
N PRO A 105 -8.43 -1.38 -23.71
CA PRO A 105 -8.87 -0.03 -23.39
C PRO A 105 -10.41 0.07 -23.45
N GLY A 106 -11.02 0.60 -22.39
CA GLY A 106 -12.47 0.65 -22.22
C GLY A 106 -13.05 -0.43 -21.29
N ASN A 107 -12.29 -1.46 -20.93
CA ASN A 107 -12.69 -2.40 -19.88
C ASN A 107 -12.69 -1.73 -18.49
N GLY A 108 -13.42 -2.32 -17.54
CA GLY A 108 -13.49 -1.84 -16.16
C GLY A 108 -12.27 -2.16 -15.29
N PHE A 109 -12.31 -1.68 -14.05
CA PHE A 109 -11.27 -1.85 -13.04
C PHE A 109 -11.83 -2.49 -11.77
N SER A 110 -11.04 -3.36 -11.14
CA SER A 110 -11.27 -3.84 -9.77
C SER A 110 -10.33 -3.09 -8.84
N ILE A 111 -10.88 -2.30 -7.91
CA ILE A 111 -10.12 -1.34 -7.11
C ILE A 111 -10.31 -1.63 -5.62
N VAL A 112 -9.19 -1.63 -4.90
CA VAL A 112 -9.13 -1.51 -3.44
C VAL A 112 -8.41 -0.19 -3.12
N ALA A 113 -8.77 0.45 -2.03
CA ALA A 113 -8.15 1.69 -1.59
C ALA A 113 -8.01 1.71 -0.07
N ALA A 114 -6.89 2.24 0.38
CA ALA A 114 -6.58 2.51 1.78
C ALA A 114 -5.70 3.77 1.85
N HIS A 115 -5.39 4.22 3.06
CA HIS A 115 -4.50 5.36 3.28
C HIS A 115 -3.25 4.89 4.05
N THR A 116 -2.12 5.55 3.80
CA THR A 116 -0.81 5.22 4.39
C THR A 116 -0.50 6.03 5.65
N ASP A 117 -1.28 7.08 5.91
CA ASP A 117 -1.12 7.95 7.05
C ASP A 117 -1.98 7.54 8.24
N SER A 118 -1.58 8.02 9.40
CA SER A 118 -2.30 7.85 10.65
C SER A 118 -2.10 9.13 11.47
N PRO A 119 -3.05 9.48 12.37
CA PRO A 119 -2.85 10.58 13.29
C PRO A 119 -1.55 10.40 14.10
N GLY A 120 -0.78 11.48 14.22
CA GLY A 120 0.50 11.45 14.93
C GLY A 120 1.09 12.85 15.08
N LEU A 121 2.00 13.01 16.03
CA LEU A 121 2.72 14.26 16.23
C LEU A 121 3.76 14.45 15.14
N ARG A 122 3.85 15.67 14.59
CA ARG A 122 4.88 16.06 13.63
C ARG A 122 5.65 17.26 14.16
N ILE A 123 6.96 17.25 13.91
CA ILE A 123 7.84 18.36 14.26
C ILE A 123 7.51 19.56 13.38
N LYS A 124 7.33 20.74 14.01
CA LYS A 124 7.15 22.00 13.27
C LYS A 124 8.43 22.35 12.50
N PRO A 125 8.36 22.98 11.32
CA PRO A 125 9.56 23.43 10.60
C PRO A 125 10.46 24.34 11.44
N ILE A 126 9.86 25.18 12.28
CA ILE A 126 10.53 25.92 13.35
C ILE A 126 10.11 25.28 14.68
N SER A 127 10.94 24.38 15.20
CA SER A 127 10.62 23.59 16.39
C SER A 127 11.31 24.04 17.66
N LYS A 128 12.33 24.90 17.58
CA LYS A 128 13.12 25.32 18.75
C LYS A 128 12.23 26.00 19.78
N LEU A 129 12.03 25.35 20.92
CA LEU A 129 11.37 25.90 22.08
C LEU A 129 12.26 25.72 23.31
N SER A 130 12.23 26.69 24.23
CA SER A 130 13.01 26.61 25.46
C SER A 130 12.18 27.16 26.61
N ALA A 131 11.96 26.33 27.63
CA ALA A 131 11.17 26.65 28.82
C ALA A 131 11.67 25.83 30.00
N ASP A 132 11.65 26.41 31.21
CA ASP A 132 12.03 25.73 32.46
C ASP A 132 13.41 25.02 32.42
N ASN A 133 14.38 25.62 31.73
CA ASN A 133 15.72 25.07 31.49
C ASN A 133 15.78 23.80 30.63
N PHE A 134 14.72 23.49 29.87
CA PHE A 134 14.69 22.40 28.88
C PHE A 134 14.66 22.94 27.44
N LEU A 135 15.39 22.26 26.55
CA LEU A 135 15.20 22.37 25.10
C LEU A 135 14.10 21.39 24.69
N GLN A 136 13.04 21.91 24.08
CA GLN A 136 11.86 21.16 23.64
C GLN A 136 11.76 21.15 22.11
#